data_AF-A0A7W1KPH1-F1
#
_entry.id   AF-A0A7W1KPH1-F1
#
_cell.length_a   1.000
_cell.length_b   1.000
_cell.length_c   1.000
_cell.angle_alpha   90.00
_cell.angle_beta   90.00
_cell.angle_gamma   90.00
#
_symmetry.space_group_name_H-M   'P 1'
#
loop_
_entity.id
_entity.type
_entity.pdbx_description
1 polymer ?
#
loop_
_entity_poly.entity_id
_entity_poly.type
_entity_poly.pdbx_seq_one_letter_code
_entity_poly.pdbx_strand_id
1 'polypeptide(L)'
;MKRFRWGPATVTGMALGYGIFVRADERGNRCLLIHELAHCAQSEQMGFRPFLEQYVHECLTAGYPDGRLEAEAKQIARDFI
;
A
#
# COMPACT_ATOMS: atom_id res chain seq x y z
N MET A 1 -11.28 -7.30 -24.14
CA MET A 1 -10.34 -6.33 -23.53
C MET A 1 -9.43 -7.07 -22.56
N LYS A 2 -8.12 -7.17 -22.85
CA LYS A 2 -7.15 -7.75 -21.89
C LYS A 2 -6.93 -6.71 -20.80
N ARG A 3 -7.37 -6.98 -19.57
CA ARG A 3 -7.06 -6.14 -18.40
C ARG A 3 -5.54 -6.16 -18.22
N PHE A 4 -4.91 -5.03 -18.47
CA PHE A 4 -3.50 -4.82 -18.17
C PHE A 4 -3.35 -4.87 -16.65
N ARG A 5 -2.56 -5.82 -16.14
CA ARG A 5 -2.37 -6.05 -14.70
C ARG A 5 -0.99 -5.52 -14.34
N TRP A 6 -0.93 -4.34 -13.75
CA TRP A 6 0.28 -3.81 -13.11
C TRP A 6 0.28 -4.27 -11.64
N GLY A 7 1.40 -4.82 -11.17
CA GLY A 7 1.56 -5.32 -9.80
C GLY A 7 1.21 -6.80 -9.62
N PRO A 8 1.68 -7.44 -8.52
CA PRO A 8 1.35 -8.83 -8.21
C PRO A 8 -0.16 -9.04 -8.14
N ALA A 9 -0.57 -10.29 -8.36
CA ALA A 9 -1.96 -10.67 -8.48
C ALA A 9 -2.87 -10.24 -7.31
N THR A 10 -2.24 -10.02 -6.17
CA THR A 10 -2.78 -9.80 -4.84
C THR A 10 -2.97 -8.33 -4.47
N VAL A 11 -2.50 -7.37 -5.28
CA VAL A 11 -2.70 -5.94 -4.98
C VAL A 11 -4.18 -5.58 -5.14
N THR A 12 -4.79 -5.14 -4.04
CA THR A 12 -6.21 -4.75 -3.96
C THR A 12 -6.41 -3.26 -3.67
N GLY A 13 -5.38 -2.59 -3.18
CA GLY A 13 -5.34 -1.15 -2.92
C GLY A 13 -3.96 -0.57 -3.30
N MET A 14 -3.90 0.75 -3.46
CA MET A 14 -2.67 1.47 -3.70
C MET A 14 -2.79 2.93 -3.28
N ALA A 15 -1.81 3.42 -2.53
CA ALA A 15 -1.56 4.83 -2.28
C ALA A 15 -0.44 5.38 -3.19
N LEU A 16 -0.73 6.47 -3.91
CA LEU A 16 0.23 7.23 -4.71
C LEU A 16 0.14 8.72 -4.32
N GLY A 17 0.98 9.14 -3.38
CA GLY A 17 0.82 10.44 -2.72
C GLY A 17 -0.53 10.49 -1.99
N TYR A 18 -1.39 11.42 -2.38
CA TYR A 18 -2.76 11.53 -1.83
C TYR A 18 -3.82 10.73 -2.61
N GLY A 19 -3.45 10.11 -3.73
CA GLY A 19 -4.36 9.28 -4.51
C GLY A 19 -4.48 7.89 -3.89
N ILE A 20 -5.67 7.53 -3.42
CA ILE A 20 -5.98 6.17 -2.93
C ILE A 20 -6.86 5.47 -3.95
N PHE A 21 -6.38 4.35 -4.47
CA PHE A 21 -7.06 3.52 -5.45
C PHE A 21 -7.42 2.19 -4.81
N VAL A 22 -8.71 1.86 -4.79
CA VAL A 22 -9.21 0.59 -4.24
C VAL A 22 -9.91 -0.18 -5.34
N ARG A 23 -9.63 -1.49 -5.43
CA ARG A 23 -10.30 -2.38 -6.38
C ARG A 23 -11.79 -2.41 -6.07
N ALA A 24 -12.62 -2.39 -7.11
CA ALA A 24 -14.06 -2.15 -6.96
C ALA A 24 -14.80 -3.20 -6.10
N ASP A 25 -14.29 -4.43 -6.05
CA ASP A 25 -14.78 -5.54 -5.22
C ASP A 25 -14.40 -5.41 -3.73
N GLU A 26 -13.42 -4.57 -3.39
CA GLU A 26 -13.04 -4.23 -2.02
C GLU A 26 -13.66 -2.89 -1.56
N ARG A 27 -14.69 -2.42 -2.28
CA ARG A 27 -15.41 -1.18 -1.92
C ARG A 27 -15.97 -1.29 -0.50
N GLY A 28 -15.64 -0.31 0.33
CA GLY A 28 -16.11 -0.25 1.71
C GLY A 28 -15.27 -1.08 2.69
N ASN A 29 -14.23 -1.77 2.22
CA ASN A 29 -13.26 -2.42 3.10
C ASN A 29 -12.46 -1.35 3.86
N ARG A 30 -12.89 -1.09 5.10
CA ARG A 30 -12.27 -0.08 5.98
C ARG A 30 -10.83 -0.45 6.35
N CYS A 31 -10.52 -1.74 6.47
CA CYS A 31 -9.18 -2.23 6.79
C CYS A 31 -8.21 -1.88 5.67
N LEU A 32 -8.61 -2.16 4.43
CA LEU A 32 -7.83 -1.78 3.25
C LEU A 32 -7.68 -0.25 3.14
N LEU A 33 -8.74 0.51 3.39
CA LEU A 33 -8.66 1.98 3.35
C LEU A 33 -7.65 2.54 4.37
N ILE A 34 -7.67 2.04 5.61
CA ILE A 34 -6.74 2.48 6.65
C ILE A 34 -5.30 2.07 6.29
N HIS A 35 -5.11 0.88 5.72
CA HIS A 35 -3.82 0.43 5.21
C HIS A 35 -3.26 1.41 4.16
N GLU A 36 -4.04 1.80 3.15
CA GLU A 36 -3.58 2.77 2.15
C GLU A 36 -3.32 4.16 2.76
N LEU A 37 -4.12 4.59 3.74
CA LEU A 37 -3.88 5.83 4.48
C LEU A 37 -2.56 5.80 5.27
N ALA A 38 -2.17 4.64 5.80
CA ALA A 38 -0.87 4.48 6.45
C ALA A 38 0.28 4.70 5.45
N HIS A 39 0.16 4.22 4.21
CA HIS A 39 1.13 4.52 3.15
C HIS A 39 1.16 6.01 2.77
N CYS A 40 0.02 6.72 2.76
CA CYS A 40 0.01 8.17 2.62
C CYS A 40 0.82 8.84 3.74
N ALA A 41 0.58 8.48 5.01
CA ALA A 41 1.29 9.05 6.15
C ALA A 41 2.80 8.75 6.11
N GLN A 42 3.20 7.51 5.76
CA GLN A 42 4.60 7.15 5.56
C GLN A 42 5.25 8.01 4.46
N SER A 43 4.56 8.19 3.33
CA SER A 43 5.01 9.05 2.23
C SER A 43 5.14 10.51 2.64
N GLU A 44 4.26 11.03 3.49
CA GLU A 44 4.34 12.40 4.02
C GLU A 44 5.55 12.58 4.95
N GLN A 45 5.79 11.61 5.83
CA GLN A 45 6.87 11.66 6.82
C GLN A 45 8.26 11.51 6.18
N MET A 46 8.40 10.63 5.19
CA MET A 46 9.68 10.37 4.51
C MET A 46 9.92 11.30 3.32
N GLY A 47 8.87 11.91 2.79
CA GLY A 47 8.84 12.47 1.44
C GLY A 47 8.59 11.38 0.39
N PHE A 48 7.89 11.76 -0.69
CA PHE A 48 7.40 10.80 -1.69
C PHE A 48 8.49 9.94 -2.34
N ARG A 49 9.59 10.56 -2.78
CA ARG A 49 10.67 9.84 -3.45
C ARG A 49 11.41 8.86 -2.51
N PRO A 50 11.87 9.27 -1.32
CA PRO A 50 12.47 8.34 -0.35
C PRO A 50 11.54 7.19 0.04
N PHE A 51 10.25 7.46 0.23
CA PHE A 51 9.25 6.42 0.49
C PHE A 51 9.17 5.41 -0.65
N LEU A 52 9.04 5.88 -1.90
CA LEU A 52 8.93 5.00 -3.07
C LEU A 52 10.20 4.16 -3.28
N GLU A 53 11.38 4.75 -3.12
CA GLU A 53 12.66 4.04 -3.20
C GLU A 53 12.75 2.93 -2.14
N GLN A 54 12.37 3.22 -0.89
CA GLN A 54 12.31 2.23 0.18
C GLN A 54 11.29 1.12 -0.10
N TYR A 55 10.08 1.48 -0.53
CA TYR A 55 9.01 0.51 -0.82
C TYR A 55 9.42 -0.47 -1.93
N VAL A 56 9.99 0.04 -3.03
CA VAL A 56 10.50 -0.79 -4.12
C VAL A 56 11.66 -1.67 -3.66
N HIS A 57 12.59 -1.12 -2.87
CA HIS A 57 13.69 -1.88 -2.30
C HIS A 57 13.18 -3.05 -1.42
N GLU A 58 12.20 -2.81 -0.55
CA GLU A 58 11.59 -3.85 0.29
C GLU A 58 10.86 -4.91 -0.55
N CYS A 59 10.12 -4.50 -1.58
CA CYS A 59 9.47 -5.43 -2.51
C CYS A 59 10.47 -6.36 -3.21
N LEU A 60 11.67 -5.87 -3.53
CA LEU A 60 12.72 -6.64 -4.22
C LEU A 60 13.56 -7.51 -3.28
N THR A 61 13.73 -7.09 -2.02
CA THR A 61 14.65 -7.75 -1.07
C THR A 61 13.94 -8.65 -0.06
N ALA A 62 12.87 -8.16 0.57
CA ALA A 62 12.04 -8.96 1.48
C ALA A 62 10.98 -9.77 0.72
N GLY A 63 10.59 -9.30 -0.46
CA GLY A 63 9.45 -9.80 -1.20
C GLY A 63 8.17 -9.04 -0.83
N TYR A 64 7.26 -8.93 -1.78
CA TYR A 64 5.94 -8.37 -1.51
C TYR A 64 4.99 -9.46 -0.94
N PRO A 65 4.25 -9.22 0.16
CA PRO A 65 4.12 -7.99 0.95
C PRO A 65 4.83 -8.06 2.32
N ASP A 66 6.07 -8.54 2.39
CA ASP A 66 6.77 -8.88 3.64
C ASP A 66 7.76 -7.78 4.11
N GLY A 67 7.72 -6.61 3.47
CA GLY A 67 8.48 -5.42 3.86
C GLY A 67 8.04 -4.80 5.20
N ARG A 68 8.90 -3.96 5.79
CA ARG A 68 8.61 -3.22 7.02
C ARG A 68 7.48 -2.20 6.83
N LEU A 69 7.46 -1.48 5.70
CA LEU A 69 6.41 -0.50 5.40
C LEU A 69 5.03 -1.17 5.35
N GLU A 70 4.96 -2.33 4.71
CA GLU A 70 3.76 -3.18 4.64
C GLU A 70 3.35 -3.72 6.02
N ALA A 71 4.31 -4.19 6.82
CA ALA A 71 4.05 -4.68 8.17
C ALA A 71 3.48 -3.59 9.10
N GLU A 72 4.04 -2.38 9.03
CA GLU A 72 3.54 -1.22 9.76
C GLU A 72 2.14 -0.83 9.30
N ALA A 73 1.89 -0.71 7.99
CA ALA A 73 0.58 -0.36 7.45
C ALA A 73 -0.50 -1.40 7.85
N LYS A 74 -0.16 -2.69 7.84
CA LYS A 74 -1.04 -3.76 8.36
C LYS A 74 -1.29 -3.63 9.86
N GLN A 75 -0.29 -3.24 10.64
CA GLN A 75 -0.45 -3.04 12.08
C GLN A 75 -1.39 -1.88 12.36
N ILE A 76 -1.17 -0.72 11.74
CA ILE A 76 -2.05 0.45 11.87
C ILE A 76 -3.49 0.10 11.48
N ALA A 77 -3.70 -0.61 10.36
CA ALA A 77 -5.04 -1.03 9.96
C ALA A 77 -5.75 -1.90 11.00
N ARG A 78 -5.01 -2.78 11.70
CA ARG A 78 -5.55 -3.61 12.79
C ARG A 78 -5.87 -2.81 14.05
N ASP A 79 -5.09 -1.78 14.36
CA ASP A 79 -5.26 -1.01 15.60
C ASP A 79 -6.47 -0.07 15.56
N PHE A 80 -7.00 0.23 14.37
CA PHE A 80 -8.12 1.15 14.15
C PHE A 80 -9.48 0.48 13.88
N ILE A 81 -9.55 -0.86 13.89
CA ILE A 81 -10.76 -1.66 13.62
C ILE A 81 -11.03 -2.61 14.76
#